data_AF-A0A2T0LTR2-F1
#
_entry.id   AF-A0A2T0LTR2-F1
#
_cell.length_a   1.000
_cell.length_b   1.000
_cell.length_c   1.000
_cell.angle_alpha   90.00
_cell.angle_beta   90.00
_cell.angle_gamma   90.00
#
_symmetry.space_group_name_H-M   'P 1'
#
loop_
_entity.id
_entity.type
_entity.pdbx_description
1 polymer ?
#
loop_
_entity_poly.entity_id
_entity_poly.type
_entity_poly.pdbx_seq_one_letter_code
_entity_poly.pdbx_strand_id
1 'polypeptide(L)'
;MATKKQVRAWEEAYRHYGATSELVARTRQVDAATAQDMASASWAVAASWRAIAGNPELPWWMLAALESAAQAFEEQARHWQARSTDGICGVASVRSGTRRRA
;
A
#
# COMPACT_ATOMS: atom_id res chain seq x y z
N MET A 1 -4.38 -4.10 -26.50
CA MET A 1 -5.42 -3.59 -25.54
C MET A 1 -5.48 -4.40 -24.24
N ALA A 2 -5.72 -3.75 -23.09
CA ALA A 2 -5.95 -4.46 -21.82
C ALA A 2 -7.13 -5.43 -21.94
N THR A 3 -6.95 -6.65 -21.45
CA THR A 3 -8.02 -7.65 -21.46
C THR A 3 -9.12 -7.24 -20.47
N LYS A 4 -10.38 -7.62 -20.74
CA LYS A 4 -11.49 -7.42 -19.79
C LYS A 4 -11.20 -7.99 -18.41
N LYS A 5 -10.41 -9.07 -18.35
CA LYS A 5 -9.97 -9.69 -17.09
C LYS A 5 -9.01 -8.77 -16.31
N GLN A 6 -8.02 -8.19 -16.98
CA GLN A 6 -7.08 -7.24 -16.35
C GLN A 6 -7.79 -5.99 -15.84
N VAL A 7 -8.72 -5.44 -16.62
CA VAL A 7 -9.52 -4.28 -16.21
C VAL A 7 -10.37 -4.59 -14.97
N ARG A 8 -11.05 -5.75 -14.94
CA ARG A 8 -11.82 -6.16 -13.76
C ARG A 8 -10.96 -6.37 -12.51
N ALA A 9 -9.81 -7.02 -12.66
CA ALA A 9 -8.87 -7.20 -11.54
C ALA A 9 -8.38 -5.85 -11.00
N TRP A 10 -8.08 -4.91 -11.90
CA TRP A 10 -7.73 -3.55 -11.53
C TRP A 10 -8.88 -2.83 -10.80
N GLU A 11 -10.11 -2.89 -11.31
CA GLU A 11 -11.28 -2.26 -10.69
C GLU A 11 -11.54 -2.80 -9.29
N GLU A 12 -11.43 -4.12 -9.11
CA GLU A 12 -11.60 -4.78 -7.81
C GLU A 12 -10.52 -4.32 -6.81
N ALA A 13 -9.25 -4.33 -7.23
CA ALA A 13 -8.14 -3.84 -6.42
C ALA A 13 -8.33 -2.36 -6.04
N TYR A 14 -8.75 -1.52 -6.99
CA TYR A 14 -8.95 -0.09 -6.75
C TYR A 14 -10.13 0.20 -5.82
N ARG A 15 -11.21 -0.58 -5.90
CA ARG A 15 -12.34 -0.47 -4.96
C ARG A 15 -11.94 -0.89 -3.55
N HIS A 16 -11.19 -1.99 -3.43
CA HIS A 16 -10.67 -2.42 -2.12
C HIS A 16 -9.74 -1.36 -1.52
N TYR A 17 -8.83 -0.82 -2.33
CA TYR A 17 -7.99 0.31 -1.97
C TYR A 17 -8.81 1.52 -1.48
N GLY A 18 -9.84 1.91 -2.22
CA GLY A 18 -10.71 3.04 -1.85
C GLY A 18 -11.36 2.85 -0.49
N ALA A 19 -11.93 1.66 -0.23
CA ALA A 19 -12.55 1.35 1.05
C ALA A 19 -11.55 1.43 2.22
N THR A 20 -10.34 0.88 2.05
CA THR A 20 -9.28 0.94 3.07
C THR A 20 -8.76 2.36 3.26
N SER A 21 -8.60 3.12 2.18
CA SER A 21 -8.17 4.52 2.22
C SER A 21 -9.17 5.41 2.97
N GLU A 22 -10.47 5.20 2.76
CA GLU A 22 -11.51 5.89 3.53
C GLU A 22 -11.48 5.55 5.02
N LEU A 23 -11.26 4.27 5.35
CA LEU A 23 -11.12 3.83 6.74
C LEU A 23 -9.92 4.52 7.41
N VAL A 24 -8.77 4.51 6.73
CA VAL A 24 -7.56 5.19 7.18
C VAL A 24 -7.81 6.69 7.40
N ALA A 25 -8.46 7.37 6.44
CA ALA A 25 -8.73 8.81 6.51
C ALA A 25 -9.65 9.20 7.68
N ARG A 26 -10.58 8.31 8.07
CA ARG A 26 -11.48 8.53 9.21
C ARG A 26 -10.83 8.25 10.57
N THR A 27 -9.69 7.56 10.58
CA THR A 27 -9.08 7.06 11.81
C THR A 27 -7.94 7.96 12.27
N ARG A 28 -8.00 8.48 13.50
CA ARG A 28 -6.94 9.35 14.06
C ARG A 28 -5.61 8.63 14.27
N GLN A 29 -5.66 7.34 14.61
CA GLN A 29 -4.48 6.51 14.85
C GLN A 29 -4.67 5.18 14.12
N VAL A 30 -3.91 4.99 13.05
CA VAL A 30 -3.95 3.76 12.24
C VAL A 30 -3.16 2.67 12.98
N ASP A 31 -3.81 1.55 13.26
CA ASP A 31 -3.16 0.40 13.87
C ASP A 31 -2.35 -0.43 12.84
N ALA A 32 -1.60 -1.41 13.34
CA ALA A 32 -0.73 -2.23 12.50
C ALA A 32 -1.52 -3.06 11.46
N ALA A 33 -2.72 -3.53 11.82
CA ALA A 33 -3.58 -4.32 10.93
C ALA A 33 -4.09 -3.45 9.76
N THR A 34 -4.63 -2.27 10.06
CA THR A 34 -5.11 -1.33 9.05
C THR A 34 -3.97 -0.84 8.15
N ALA A 35 -2.77 -0.62 8.71
CA ALA A 35 -1.58 -0.31 7.92
C ALA A 35 -1.19 -1.46 6.98
N GLN A 36 -1.29 -2.71 7.44
CA GLN A 36 -1.01 -3.90 6.63
C GLN A 36 -2.05 -4.09 5.51
N ASP A 37 -3.33 -3.84 5.80
CA ASP A 37 -4.40 -3.88 4.81
C ASP A 37 -4.18 -2.82 3.72
N MET A 38 -3.78 -1.61 4.12
CA MET A 38 -3.48 -0.53 3.18
C MET A 38 -2.25 -0.85 2.31
N ALA A 39 -1.21 -1.45 2.89
CA ALA A 39 -0.05 -1.92 2.15
C ALA A 39 -0.46 -2.99 1.11
N SER A 40 -1.28 -3.96 1.51
CA SER A 40 -1.72 -5.06 0.67
C SER A 40 -2.61 -4.57 -0.48
N ALA A 41 -3.55 -3.67 -0.19
CA ALA A 41 -4.40 -3.04 -1.20
C ALA A 41 -3.58 -2.22 -2.21
N SER A 42 -2.58 -1.47 -1.73
CA SER A 42 -1.67 -0.69 -2.59
C SER A 42 -0.86 -1.61 -3.52
N TRP A 43 -0.32 -2.73 -3.00
CA TRP A 43 0.36 -3.74 -3.81
C TRP A 43 -0.54 -4.35 -4.90
N ALA A 44 -1.80 -4.64 -4.57
CA ALA A 44 -2.75 -5.20 -5.53
C ALA A 44 -3.03 -4.24 -6.70
N VAL A 45 -3.16 -2.94 -6.42
CA VAL A 45 -3.34 -1.92 -7.47
C VAL A 45 -2.08 -1.79 -8.32
N ALA A 46 -0.90 -1.73 -7.70
CA ALA A 46 0.38 -1.68 -8.42
C ALA A 46 0.55 -2.88 -9.36
N ALA A 47 0.31 -4.10 -8.86
CA ALA A 47 0.39 -5.32 -9.65
C ALA A 47 -0.59 -5.32 -10.83
N SER A 48 -1.79 -4.80 -10.63
CA SER A 48 -2.79 -4.67 -11.70
C SER A 48 -2.35 -3.70 -12.79
N TRP A 49 -1.74 -2.56 -12.40
CA TRP A 49 -1.15 -1.63 -13.37
C TRP A 49 0.00 -2.25 -14.16
N ARG A 50 0.91 -2.99 -13.50
CA ARG A 50 2.00 -3.72 -14.18
C ARG A 50 1.46 -4.76 -15.15
N ALA A 51 0.40 -5.48 -14.78
CA ALA A 51 -0.23 -6.45 -15.65
C ALA A 51 -0.81 -5.80 -16.91
N ILE A 52 -1.40 -4.61 -16.80
CA ILE A 52 -1.90 -3.84 -17.94
C ILE A 52 -0.74 -3.32 -18.79
N ALA A 53 0.31 -2.79 -18.16
CA ALA A 53 1.51 -2.26 -18.81
C ALA A 53 2.27 -3.32 -19.63
N GLY A 54 2.17 -4.61 -19.27
CA GLY A 54 2.76 -5.72 -20.03
C GLY A 54 2.17 -5.95 -21.42
N ASN A 55 1.21 -5.13 -21.88
CA ASN A 55 0.68 -5.22 -23.23
C ASN A 55 1.62 -4.53 -24.26
N PRO A 56 2.16 -5.27 -25.24
CA PRO A 56 3.15 -4.75 -26.19
C PRO A 56 2.58 -3.76 -27.22
N GLU A 57 1.26 -3.63 -27.33
CA GLU A 57 0.60 -2.73 -28.30
C GLU A 57 0.31 -1.34 -27.71
N LEU A 58 0.70 -1.08 -26.46
CA LEU A 58 0.45 0.21 -25.83
C LEU A 58 1.36 1.28 -26.44
N PRO A 59 0.81 2.46 -26.82
CA PRO A 59 1.63 3.62 -27.12
C PRO A 59 2.52 3.97 -25.93
N TRP A 60 3.74 4.42 -26.21
CA TRP A 60 4.78 4.66 -25.20
C TRP A 60 4.31 5.56 -24.04
N TRP A 61 3.45 6.54 -24.31
CA TRP A 61 2.94 7.47 -23.31
C TRP A 61 1.93 6.81 -22.36
N MET A 62 1.16 5.82 -22.85
CA MET A 62 0.29 5.00 -21.98
C MET A 62 1.13 4.09 -21.10
N LEU A 63 2.15 3.44 -21.68
CA LEU A 63 3.07 2.59 -20.92
C LEU A 63 3.71 3.39 -19.78
N ALA A 64 4.28 4.55 -20.08
CA ALA A 64 4.89 5.44 -19.09
C ALA A 64 3.90 5.85 -17.98
N ALA A 65 2.65 6.19 -18.33
CA ALA A 65 1.63 6.55 -17.35
C ALA A 65 1.26 5.36 -16.43
N LEU A 66 1.11 4.16 -16.99
CA LEU A 66 0.78 2.96 -16.23
C LEU A 66 1.92 2.53 -15.30
N GLU A 67 3.17 2.61 -15.78
CA GLU A 67 4.34 2.31 -14.97
C GLU A 67 4.53 3.33 -13.84
N SER A 68 4.33 4.62 -14.14
CA SER A 68 4.38 5.69 -13.14
C SER A 68 3.30 5.50 -12.06
N ALA A 69 2.09 5.15 -12.47
CA ALA A 69 1.00 4.83 -11.54
C ALA A 69 1.35 3.61 -10.68
N ALA A 70 1.88 2.54 -11.27
CA ALA A 70 2.33 1.37 -10.52
C ALA A 70 3.39 1.76 -9.47
N GLN A 71 4.44 2.48 -9.86
CA GLN A 71 5.50 2.93 -8.97
C GLN A 71 4.98 3.72 -7.76
N ALA A 72 4.05 4.65 -7.98
CA ALA A 72 3.46 5.43 -6.88
C ALA A 72 2.74 4.53 -5.86
N PHE A 73 2.01 3.52 -6.32
CA PHE A 73 1.36 2.55 -5.43
C PHE A 73 2.37 1.60 -4.75
N GLU A 74 3.46 1.23 -5.41
CA GLU A 74 4.54 0.44 -4.79
C GLU A 74 5.23 1.21 -3.65
N GLU A 75 5.53 2.49 -3.86
CA GLU A 75 6.09 3.36 -2.83
C GLU A 75 5.14 3.52 -1.63
N GLN A 76 3.86 3.73 -1.92
CA GLN A 76 2.83 3.78 -0.89
C GLN A 76 2.73 2.47 -0.12
N ALA A 77 2.77 1.33 -0.81
CA ALA A 77 2.71 0.02 -0.19
C ALA A 77 3.89 -0.21 0.76
N ARG A 78 5.12 0.12 0.33
CA ARG A 78 6.33 0.05 1.18
C ARG A 78 6.21 0.96 2.40
N HIS A 79 5.69 2.18 2.24
CA HIS A 79 5.48 3.10 3.34
C HIS A 79 4.50 2.54 4.38
N TRP A 80 3.38 2.00 3.95
CA TRP A 80 2.39 1.39 4.86
C TRP A 80 2.90 0.11 5.53
N GLN A 81 3.69 -0.70 4.82
CA GLN A 81 4.30 -1.90 5.36
C GLN A 81 5.35 -1.59 6.44
N ALA A 82 6.11 -0.50 6.30
CA ALA A 82 6.99 -0.03 7.36
C ALA A 82 6.17 0.34 8.62
N ARG A 83 5.07 1.08 8.44
CA ARG A 83 4.17 1.47 9.54
C ARG A 83 3.50 0.28 10.23
N SER A 84 3.14 -0.77 9.49
CA SER A 84 2.56 -1.98 10.10
C SER A 84 3.58 -2.73 10.96
N THR A 85 4.86 -2.69 10.59
CA THR A 85 5.96 -3.31 11.33
C THR A 85 6.35 -2.52 12.58
N ASP A 86 6.38 -1.18 12.49
CA ASP A 86 6.75 -0.30 13.60
C ASP A 86 5.75 -0.39 14.78
N GLY A 87 4.46 -0.62 14.49
CA GLY A 87 3.43 -0.83 15.52
C GLY A 87 3.61 -2.12 16.33
N ILE A 88 4.29 -3.13 15.77
CA ILE A 88 4.55 -4.43 16.41
C ILE A 88 5.82 -4.37 17.29
N CYS A 89 6.78 -3.50 16.95
CA CYS A 89 8.05 -3.34 17.68
C CYS A 89 7.94 -2.47 18.96
N GLY A 90 6.74 -1.98 19.29
CA GLY A 90 6.46 -1.10 20.44
C GLY A 90 6.53 -1.73 21.84
N VAL A 91 7.13 -2.91 22.02
CA VAL A 91 7.31 -3.57 23.34
C VAL A 91 8.80 -3.82 23.60
N ALA A 92 9.61 -2.77 23.62
CA ALA A 92 10.95 -2.79 24.22
C ALA A 92 11.50 -1.39 24.49
N SER A 93 10.80 -0.59 25.31
CA SER A 93 11.48 0.53 25.98
C SER A 93 10.95 0.74 27.39
N VAL A 94 11.09 -0.29 28.23
CA VAL A 94 11.18 -0.08 29.67
C VAL A 94 12.57 0.50 29.93
N ARG A 95 12.70 1.82 29.83
CA ARG A 95 13.81 2.54 30.48
C ARG A 95 13.57 2.44 31.99
N SER A 96 14.11 1.38 32.59
CA SER A 96 14.21 1.20 34.03
C SER A 96 14.95 2.40 34.63
N GLY A 97 14.19 3.35 35.16
CA GLY A 97 14.70 4.46 35.95
C GLY A 97 15.14 3.97 37.32
N THR A 98 16.32 3.36 37.41
CA THR A 98 17.02 3.17 38.69
C THR A 98 17.93 4.38 38.93
N ARG A 99 17.35 5.51 39.34
CA ARG A 99 18.11 6.50 40.13
C ARG A 99 18.05 6.06 41.58
N ARG A 100 19.21 5.55 42.05
CA ARG A 100 19.52 5.27 43.45
C ARG A 100 19.04 6.40 44.35
N ARG A 101 18.32 6.01 45.40
CA ARG A 101 18.20 6.79 46.64
C ARG A 101 19.42 6.53 47.53
N ALA A 102 19.71 7.56 48.33
CA ALA A 102 20.68 7.66 49.44
C ALA A 102 22.14 7.81 49.02
#